data_AF-A0A965YLS5-F1
#
_entry.id   AF-A0A965YLS5-F1
#
_cell.length_a   1.000
_cell.length_b   1.000
_cell.length_c   1.000
_cell.angle_alpha   90.00
_cell.angle_beta   90.00
_cell.angle_gamma   90.00
#
_symmetry.space_group_name_H-M   'P 1'
#
loop_
_entity.id
_entity.type
_entity.pdbx_description
1 polymer ?
#
loop_
_entity_poly.entity_id
_entity_poly.type
_entity_poly.pdbx_seq_one_letter_code
_entity_poly.pdbx_strand_id
1 'polypeptide(L)'
;MLITVVDGQGGGIGRQYIENLTKVLPKDLPVIVRALGTNSAATANMIRAGATDGATGENAIVHNAGKADIIVGVVAIVVPDSILGELSPKMARAVGQSDALRILIPFDSCNTRIAMLSTGTLQQFIDRAVQLTIQRIKELN
;
A
#
# COMPACT_ATOMS: atom_id res chain seq x y z
N MET A 1 15.54 1.96 2.96
CA MET A 1 14.41 2.03 2.01
C MET A 1 13.10 2.16 2.80
N LEU A 2 12.21 3.06 2.39
CA LEU A 2 10.88 3.25 2.97
C LEU A 2 9.80 2.71 2.03
N ILE A 3 9.13 1.65 2.47
CA ILE A 3 7.94 1.08 1.83
C ILE A 3 6.74 1.57 2.61
N THR A 4 5.82 2.27 1.97
CA THR A 4 4.57 2.69 2.58
C THR A 4 3.43 1.82 2.06
N VAL A 5 2.57 1.37 2.97
CA VAL A 5 1.37 0.60 2.65
C VAL A 5 0.17 1.45 3.02
N VAL A 6 -0.60 1.85 2.01
CA VAL A 6 -1.82 2.66 2.17
C VAL A 6 -3.02 1.74 2.11
N ASP A 7 -3.87 1.78 3.13
CA ASP A 7 -5.13 1.03 3.17
C ASP A 7 -6.23 1.82 3.89
N GLY A 8 -7.48 1.50 3.56
CA GLY A 8 -8.67 2.02 4.24
C GLY A 8 -9.54 0.89 4.79
N GLN A 9 -10.83 1.12 5.00
CA GLN A 9 -11.83 0.12 5.45
C GLN A 9 -11.27 -1.10 6.19
N GLY A 10 -10.94 -0.92 7.47
CA GLY A 10 -10.48 -2.02 8.31
C GLY A 10 -9.14 -2.66 7.91
N GLY A 11 -8.38 -2.15 6.94
CA GLY A 11 -6.99 -2.53 6.66
C GLY A 11 -6.78 -3.96 6.19
N GLY A 12 -7.80 -4.62 5.64
CA GLY A 12 -7.79 -6.07 5.42
C GLY A 12 -6.77 -6.53 4.37
N ILE A 13 -6.55 -5.75 3.31
CA ILE A 13 -5.66 -6.11 2.20
C ILE A 13 -4.22 -5.70 2.54
N GLY A 14 -4.03 -4.49 3.07
CA GLY A 14 -2.75 -4.00 3.57
C GLY A 14 -2.17 -4.90 4.66
N ARG A 15 -3.01 -5.39 5.59
CA ARG A 15 -2.62 -6.38 6.60
C ARG A 15 -2.06 -7.65 5.97
N GLN A 16 -2.77 -8.25 5.01
CA GLN A 16 -2.33 -9.47 4.32
C GLN A 16 -1.06 -9.26 3.51
N TYR A 17 -0.95 -8.12 2.82
CA TYR A 17 0.26 -7.75 2.11
C TYR A 17 1.47 -7.64 3.04
N ILE A 18 1.33 -6.95 4.18
CA ILE A 18 2.41 -6.81 5.18
C ILE A 18 2.79 -8.17 5.78
N GLU A 19 1.82 -9.00 6.15
CA GLU A 19 2.06 -10.37 6.64
C GLU A 19 2.86 -11.21 5.65
N ASN A 20 2.59 -11.07 4.34
CA ASN A 20 3.30 -11.82 3.31
C ASN A 20 4.68 -11.23 3.01
N LEU A 21 4.80 -9.90 2.97
CA LEU A 21 6.05 -9.22 2.72
C LEU A 21 7.08 -9.49 3.84
N THR A 22 6.67 -9.35 5.10
CA THR A 22 7.57 -9.49 6.27
C THR A 22 8.17 -10.89 6.40
N LYS A 23 7.50 -11.93 5.88
CA LYS A 23 8.03 -13.31 5.84
C LYS A 23 9.21 -13.47 4.87
N VAL A 24 9.28 -12.64 3.83
CA VAL A 24 10.25 -12.77 2.74
C VAL A 24 11.26 -11.62 2.66
N LEU A 25 11.09 -10.57 3.47
CA LEU A 25 12.03 -9.47 3.55
C LEU A 25 13.40 -9.96 4.08
N PRO A 26 14.51 -9.59 3.43
CA PRO A 26 15.85 -9.85 3.94
C PRO A 26 16.05 -9.13 5.28
N LYS A 27 16.47 -9.87 6.32
CA LYS A 27 16.60 -9.35 7.70
C LYS A 27 17.79 -8.41 7.90
N ASP A 28 18.73 -8.44 6.97
CA ASP A 28 19.98 -7.68 6.95
C ASP A 28 19.85 -6.33 6.25
N LEU A 29 18.75 -6.08 5.54
CA LEU A 29 18.51 -4.82 4.84
C LEU A 29 17.74 -3.81 5.72
N PRO A 30 18.15 -2.53 5.75
CA PRO A 30 17.44 -1.47 6.46
C PRO A 30 16.18 -1.03 5.69
N VAL A 31 15.15 -1.88 5.74
CA VAL A 31 13.82 -1.63 5.15
C VAL A 31 12.84 -1.24 6.25
N ILE A 32 12.17 -0.09 6.07
CA ILE A 32 11.07 0.36 6.92
C ILE A 32 9.77 0.09 6.18
N VAL A 33 8.87 -0.69 6.78
CA VAL A 33 7.50 -0.90 6.28
C VAL A 33 6.56 -0.03 7.11
N ARG A 34 6.05 1.05 6.54
CA ARG A 34 5.19 2.02 7.22
C ARG A 34 3.73 1.84 6.83
N ALA A 35 2.89 1.58 7.83
CA ALA A 35 1.44 1.46 7.69
C ALA A 35 0.78 2.85 7.68
N LEU A 36 0.13 3.22 6.57
CA LEU A 36 -0.60 4.48 6.41
C LEU A 36 -2.09 4.20 6.24
N GLY A 37 -2.85 4.21 7.33
CA GLY A 37 -4.30 4.03 7.27
C GLY A 37 -5.03 5.33 7.00
N THR A 38 -6.09 5.28 6.18
CA THR A 38 -7.07 6.38 6.11
C THR A 38 -7.87 6.52 7.42
N ASN A 39 -7.97 5.44 8.19
CA ASN A 39 -8.55 5.39 9.54
C ASN A 39 -7.64 4.61 10.51
N SER A 40 -7.89 4.75 11.81
CA SER A 40 -7.05 4.18 12.87
C SER A 40 -7.10 2.66 12.94
N ALA A 41 -8.24 2.05 12.58
CA ALA A 41 -8.39 0.60 12.57
C ALA A 41 -7.53 -0.04 11.47
N ALA A 42 -7.48 0.56 10.28
CA ALA A 42 -6.64 0.12 9.18
C ALA A 42 -5.15 0.17 9.57
N THR A 43 -4.70 1.30 10.14
CA THR A 43 -3.33 1.45 10.64
C THR A 43 -3.00 0.40 11.70
N ALA A 44 -3.88 0.22 12.70
CA ALA A 44 -3.65 -0.74 13.79
C ALA A 44 -3.58 -2.19 13.30
N ASN A 45 -4.42 -2.57 12.32
CA ASN A 45 -4.40 -3.90 11.72
C ASN A 45 -3.09 -4.16 10.96
N MET A 46 -2.61 -3.16 10.20
CA MET A 46 -1.34 -3.24 9.48
C MET A 46 -0.12 -3.30 10.42
N ILE A 47 -0.13 -2.55 11.52
CA ILE A 47 0.92 -2.64 12.56
C ILE A 47 0.95 -4.04 13.19
N ARG A 48 -0.23 -4.59 13.55
CA ARG A 48 -0.32 -5.96 14.08
C ARG A 48 0.15 -7.03 13.10
N ALA A 49 0.12 -6.76 11.80
CA ALA A 49 0.67 -7.63 10.76
C ALA A 49 2.20 -7.60 10.64
N GLY A 50 2.89 -6.70 11.37
CA GLY A 50 4.35 -6.60 11.36
C GLY A 50 4.91 -5.39 10.63
N ALA A 51 4.11 -4.36 10.37
CA ALA A 51 4.66 -3.07 9.92
C ALA A 51 5.62 -2.51 11.00
N THR A 52 6.69 -1.86 10.56
CA THR A 52 7.71 -1.25 11.43
C THR A 52 7.11 -0.10 12.26
N ASP A 53 6.33 0.75 11.61
CA ASP A 53 5.62 1.86 12.23
C ASP A 53 4.34 2.20 11.45
N GLY A 54 3.58 3.20 11.90
CA GLY A 54 2.42 3.65 11.17
C GLY A 54 1.87 4.99 11.62
N ALA A 55 1.07 5.60 10.74
CA ALA A 55 0.40 6.87 10.96
C ALA A 55 -0.97 6.86 10.27
N THR A 56 -1.89 7.72 10.73
CA THR A 56 -3.29 7.71 10.28
C THR A 56 -3.71 9.07 9.72
N GLY A 57 -4.55 9.07 8.68
CA GLY A 57 -5.29 10.23 8.20
C GLY A 57 -4.64 10.97 7.04
N GLU A 58 -5.32 12.02 6.56
CA GLU A 58 -4.96 12.75 5.32
C GLU A 58 -3.52 13.23 5.32
N ASN A 59 -3.13 13.97 6.35
CA ASN A 59 -1.80 14.54 6.39
C ASN A 59 -0.71 13.47 6.52
N ALA A 60 -0.99 12.35 7.20
CA ALA A 60 -0.05 11.24 7.29
C ALA A 60 0.25 10.66 5.90
N ILE A 61 -0.78 10.44 5.09
CA ILE A 61 -0.63 9.93 3.72
C ILE A 61 0.07 10.97 2.83
N VAL A 62 -0.40 12.22 2.84
CA VAL A 62 0.17 13.30 2.01
C VAL A 62 1.64 13.53 2.32
N HIS A 63 2.02 13.60 3.60
CA HIS A 63 3.38 13.86 4.02
C HIS A 63 4.34 12.71 3.69
N ASN A 64 3.89 11.45 3.83
CA ASN A 64 4.74 10.29 3.63
C ASN A 64 4.82 9.85 2.16
N ALA A 65 3.82 10.15 1.33
CA ALA A 65 3.84 9.80 -0.09
C ALA A 65 5.08 10.37 -0.80
N GLY A 66 5.51 11.60 -0.47
CA GLY A 66 6.71 12.22 -1.05
C GLY A 66 8.05 11.73 -0.47
N LYS A 67 8.03 10.82 0.52
CA LYS A 67 9.23 10.25 1.16
C LYS A 67 9.42 8.77 0.88
N ALA A 68 8.38 8.12 0.37
CA ALA A 68 8.38 6.69 0.11
C ALA A 68 9.27 6.37 -1.10
N ASP A 69 9.98 5.25 -1.02
CA ASP A 69 10.61 4.64 -2.20
C ASP A 69 9.60 3.78 -2.96
N ILE A 70 8.68 3.15 -2.21
CA ILE A 70 7.60 2.30 -2.73
C ILE A 70 6.29 2.65 -2.01
N ILE A 71 5.19 2.80 -2.76
CA ILE A 71 3.83 2.90 -2.22
C ILE A 71 3.03 1.69 -2.70
N VAL A 72 2.40 0.98 -1.77
CA VAL A 72 1.58 -0.20 -2.05
C VAL A 72 0.17 -0.02 -1.48
N GLY A 73 -0.83 -0.48 -2.22
CA GLY A 73 -2.22 -0.57 -1.76
C GLY A 73 -3.13 -0.99 -2.90
N VAL A 74 -4.44 -1.05 -2.66
CA VAL A 74 -5.39 -1.28 -3.75
C VAL A 74 -5.45 -0.10 -4.71
N VAL A 75 -5.89 -0.32 -5.96
CA VAL A 75 -6.04 0.78 -6.95
C VAL A 75 -6.81 1.99 -6.40
N ALA A 76 -7.72 1.76 -5.45
CA ALA A 76 -8.51 2.80 -4.84
C ALA A 76 -7.64 3.93 -4.25
N ILE A 77 -6.42 3.67 -3.76
CA ILE A 77 -5.55 4.69 -3.13
C ILE A 77 -5.10 5.83 -4.08
N VAL A 78 -5.37 5.71 -5.38
CA VAL A 78 -5.14 6.78 -6.37
C VAL A 78 -6.43 7.31 -7.00
N VAL A 79 -7.60 6.85 -6.54
CA VAL A 79 -8.92 7.28 -7.02
C VAL A 79 -9.53 8.20 -5.96
N PRO A 80 -9.67 9.52 -6.22
CA PRO A 80 -10.31 10.45 -5.30
C PRO A 80 -11.70 9.99 -4.86
N ASP A 81 -12.04 10.26 -3.61
CA ASP A 81 -13.34 9.97 -2.98
C ASP A 81 -13.70 8.47 -2.94
N SER A 82 -12.73 7.60 -3.21
CA SER A 82 -12.89 6.16 -3.07
C SER A 82 -12.96 5.75 -1.60
N ILE A 83 -13.25 4.46 -1.35
CA ILE A 83 -13.34 3.91 0.00
C ILE A 83 -14.40 4.68 0.81
N LEU A 84 -15.59 4.90 0.23
CA LEU A 84 -16.68 5.69 0.83
C LEU A 84 -16.26 7.11 1.27
N GLY A 85 -15.29 7.73 0.59
CA GLY A 85 -14.78 9.06 0.91
C GLY A 85 -13.65 9.08 1.95
N GLU A 86 -13.16 7.92 2.40
CA GLU A 86 -11.97 7.87 3.26
C GLU A 86 -10.71 8.35 2.53
N LEU A 87 -10.62 8.12 1.21
CA LEU A 87 -9.51 8.62 0.43
C LEU A 87 -9.85 9.99 -0.18
N SER A 88 -9.27 11.04 0.38
CA SER A 88 -9.50 12.38 -0.13
C SER A 88 -8.80 12.65 -1.46
N PRO A 89 -9.24 13.66 -2.24
CA PRO A 89 -8.52 14.10 -3.43
C PRO A 89 -7.06 14.49 -3.18
N LYS A 90 -6.74 15.03 -2.00
CA LYS A 90 -5.36 15.39 -1.63
C LYS A 90 -4.50 14.15 -1.41
N MET A 91 -5.04 13.12 -0.73
CA MET A 91 -4.34 11.85 -0.57
C MET A 91 -4.07 11.20 -1.94
N ALA A 92 -5.11 11.07 -2.77
CA ALA A 92 -5.02 10.48 -4.11
C ALA A 92 -3.98 11.19 -4.98
N ARG A 93 -3.98 12.54 -4.96
CA ARG A 93 -2.98 13.35 -5.66
C ARG A 93 -1.57 13.12 -5.13
N ALA A 94 -1.39 13.11 -3.80
CA ALA A 94 -0.07 12.92 -3.20
C ALA A 94 0.52 11.53 -3.53
N VAL A 95 -0.30 10.48 -3.48
CA VAL A 95 0.11 9.14 -3.93
C VAL A 95 0.38 9.15 -5.44
N GLY A 96 -0.55 9.66 -6.24
CA GLY A 96 -0.48 9.63 -7.70
C GLY A 96 0.64 10.48 -8.32
N GLN A 97 1.14 11.49 -7.62
CA GLN A 97 2.23 12.37 -8.06
C GLN A 97 3.57 12.07 -7.39
N SER A 98 3.64 11.06 -6.51
CA SER A 98 4.90 10.66 -5.89
C SER A 98 5.85 10.05 -6.92
N ASP A 99 7.15 10.31 -6.73
CA ASP A 99 8.25 9.67 -7.46
C ASP A 99 8.49 8.21 -7.04
N ALA A 100 7.81 7.75 -5.98
CA ALA A 100 7.86 6.37 -5.53
C ALA A 100 7.38 5.38 -6.60
N LEU A 101 7.95 4.16 -6.60
CA LEU A 101 7.33 3.05 -7.32
C LEU A 101 5.96 2.76 -6.70
N ARG A 102 4.91 2.78 -7.50
CA ARG A 102 3.55 2.44 -7.06
C ARG A 102 3.21 1.02 -7.49
N ILE A 103 2.93 0.16 -6.50
CA ILE A 103 2.46 -1.21 -6.72
C ILE A 103 0.98 -1.24 -6.32
N LEU A 104 0.10 -1.26 -7.32
CA LEU A 104 -1.34 -1.19 -7.10
C LEU A 104 -1.97 -2.57 -7.25
N ILE A 105 -2.61 -3.04 -6.19
CA ILE A 105 -3.36 -4.29 -6.17
C ILE A 105 -4.71 -4.05 -6.85
N PRO A 106 -5.06 -4.81 -7.90
CA PRO A 106 -6.33 -4.64 -8.57
C PRO A 106 -7.48 -4.98 -7.63
N PHE A 107 -8.44 -4.07 -7.54
CA PHE A 107 -9.65 -4.26 -6.75
C PHE A 107 -10.80 -3.49 -7.41
N ASP A 108 -11.82 -4.23 -7.81
CA ASP A 108 -13.02 -3.68 -8.42
C ASP A 108 -13.90 -3.03 -7.34
N SER A 109 -13.92 -1.70 -7.29
CA SER A 109 -14.71 -0.92 -6.35
C SER A 109 -14.98 0.49 -6.89
N CYS A 110 -15.87 1.26 -6.24
CA CYS A 110 -16.06 2.69 -6.53
C CYS A 110 -16.33 3.00 -8.03
N ASN A 111 -17.19 2.22 -8.70
CA ASN A 111 -17.46 2.29 -10.14
C ASN A 111 -16.20 2.23 -11.04
N THR A 112 -15.10 1.69 -10.50
CA THR A 112 -13.83 1.50 -11.17
C THR A 112 -13.69 0.02 -11.51
N ARG A 113 -13.41 -0.26 -12.78
CA ARG A 113 -13.13 -1.60 -13.31
C ARG A 113 -11.72 -1.59 -13.89
N ILE A 114 -10.94 -2.63 -13.63
CA ILE A 114 -9.57 -2.73 -14.13
C ILE A 114 -9.53 -3.75 -15.28
N ALA A 115 -9.19 -3.29 -16.48
CA ALA A 115 -8.99 -4.15 -17.64
C ALA A 115 -7.61 -4.84 -17.55
N MET A 116 -7.55 -5.94 -16.81
CA MET A 116 -6.31 -6.69 -16.57
C MET A 116 -5.97 -7.65 -17.71
N LEU A 117 -4.67 -7.86 -17.95
CA LEU A 117 -4.18 -8.86 -18.93
C LEU A 117 -4.40 -10.31 -18.47
N SER A 118 -4.61 -10.53 -17.17
CA SER A 118 -4.83 -11.85 -16.58
C SER A 118 -5.82 -11.76 -15.42
N THR A 119 -6.67 -12.77 -15.27
CA THR A 119 -7.55 -12.93 -14.11
C THR A 119 -6.85 -13.70 -13.00
N GLY A 120 -7.20 -13.42 -11.75
CA GLY A 120 -6.67 -14.13 -10.59
C GLY A 120 -7.48 -13.87 -9.34
N THR A 121 -7.20 -14.63 -8.28
CA THR A 121 -7.75 -14.37 -6.95
C THR A 121 -7.06 -13.17 -6.32
N LEU A 122 -7.72 -12.52 -5.35
CA LEU A 122 -7.12 -11.42 -4.60
C LEU A 122 -5.77 -11.82 -3.97
N GLN A 123 -5.67 -13.06 -3.46
CA GLN A 123 -4.43 -13.57 -2.88
C GLN A 123 -3.30 -13.63 -3.90
N GLN A 124 -3.56 -14.09 -5.13
CA GLN A 124 -2.56 -14.13 -6.20
C GLN A 124 -2.04 -12.73 -6.55
N PHE A 125 -2.91 -11.71 -6.51
CA PHE A 125 -2.49 -10.32 -6.73
C PHE A 125 -1.68 -9.74 -5.57
N ILE A 126 -2.03 -10.08 -4.32
CA ILE A 126 -1.23 -9.72 -3.14
C ILE A 126 0.16 -10.35 -3.24
N ASP A 127 0.25 -11.64 -3.58
CA ASP A 127 1.52 -12.35 -3.72
C ASP A 127 2.36 -11.74 -4.85
N ARG A 128 1.71 -11.35 -5.97
CA ARG A 128 2.39 -10.65 -7.06
C ARG A 128 2.91 -9.28 -6.62
N ALA A 129 2.17 -8.53 -5.81
CA ALA A 129 2.63 -7.25 -5.26
C ALA A 129 3.87 -7.43 -4.37
N VAL A 130 3.90 -8.49 -3.54
CA VAL A 130 5.07 -8.83 -2.73
C VAL A 130 6.28 -9.17 -3.61
N GLN A 131 6.08 -9.96 -4.67
CA GLN A 131 7.16 -10.27 -5.62
C GLN A 131 7.74 -9.03 -6.29
N LEU A 132 6.89 -8.11 -6.76
CA LEU A 132 7.32 -6.85 -7.35
C LEU A 132 8.11 -5.98 -6.35
N THR A 133 7.70 -6.00 -5.09
CA THR A 133 8.40 -5.29 -4.01
C THR A 133 9.80 -5.85 -3.81
N ILE A 134 9.92 -7.18 -3.70
CA ILE A 134 11.21 -7.86 -3.53
C ILE A 134 12.11 -7.67 -4.76
N GLN A 135 11.54 -7.71 -5.97
CA GLN A 135 12.28 -7.40 -7.19
C GLN A 135 12.85 -5.99 -7.14
N ARG A 136 12.04 -5.00 -6.77
CA ARG A 136 12.51 -3.60 -6.67
C ARG A 136 13.61 -3.42 -5.64
N ILE A 137 13.51 -4.11 -4.49
CA ILE A 137 14.57 -4.10 -3.46
C ILE A 137 15.89 -4.62 -4.04
N LYS A 138 15.86 -5.67 -4.86
CA LYS A 138 17.06 -6.25 -5.48
C LYS A 138 17.68 -5.37 -6.57
N GLU A 139 16.90 -4.53 -7.23
CA GLU A 139 17.40 -3.60 -8.26
C GLU A 139 18.13 -2.39 -7.67
N LEU A 140 17.93 -2.11 -6.38
CA LEU A 140 18.46 -0.94 -5.67
C LEU A 140 19.63 -1.26 -4.73
N ASN A 141 19.98 -2.54 -4.57
CA ASN A 141 21.15 -3.02 -3.81
C ASN A 141 22.17 -3.63 -4.76
#